data_AF-A0A846HRQ9-F1
#
_entry.id   AF-A0A846HRQ9-F1
#
_cell.length_a   1.000
_cell.length_b   1.000
_cell.length_c   1.000
_cell.angle_alpha   90.00
_cell.angle_beta   90.00
_cell.angle_gamma   90.00
#
_symmetry.space_group_name_H-M   'P 1'
#
loop_
_entity.id
_entity.type
_entity.pdbx_description
1 polymer ?
#
loop_
_entity_poly.entity_id
_entity_poly.type
_entity_poly.pdbx_seq_one_letter_code
_entity_poly.pdbx_strand_id
1 'polypeptide(L)'
;MQQWSPLLETALKRHRTEELPYLASFFAQAAQAVGAGLTEAKVDCLLDQFETLYRRHFRLASITAAPLLASLTPAQVDALAKTFAEEHEEDAAKATVEAAARRARKRAERYVDNLRWWIGDLSSEQRGLVREITRRIPDTAPAWYAYRQSQREALLALLREGASAAAIEQFLISWLVEFTDLPPTLNDAQPALRQAFTDLLLRLQPTLSKSQQEHFIGRLEGLQRDFMRLQPNPRLAPLLCSRPG
;
A
#
# COMPACT_ATOMS: atom_id res chain seq x y z
N MET A 1 -15.00 -12.27 -20.45
CA MET A 1 -15.27 -12.34 -18.99
C MET A 1 -15.62 -13.74 -18.51
N GLN A 2 -16.49 -14.51 -19.18
CA GLN A 2 -16.87 -15.87 -18.73
C GLN A 2 -15.70 -16.81 -18.43
N GLN A 3 -14.60 -16.72 -19.19
CA GLN A 3 -13.40 -17.55 -18.97
C GLN A 3 -12.64 -17.25 -17.65
N TRP A 4 -12.77 -16.05 -17.09
CA TRP A 4 -12.01 -15.63 -15.89
C TRP A 4 -12.86 -15.66 -14.61
N SER A 5 -14.20 -15.67 -14.74
CA SER A 5 -15.11 -15.60 -13.59
C SER A 5 -14.86 -16.67 -12.53
N PRO A 6 -14.70 -17.97 -12.85
CA PRO A 6 -14.50 -18.99 -11.81
C PRO A 6 -13.24 -18.76 -10.97
N LEU A 7 -12.17 -18.30 -11.62
CA LEU A 7 -10.90 -18.00 -10.96
C LEU A 7 -11.02 -16.79 -10.05
N LEU A 8 -11.65 -15.71 -10.54
CA LEU A 8 -11.86 -14.48 -9.76
C LEU A 8 -12.81 -14.70 -8.58
N GLU A 9 -13.85 -15.52 -8.75
CA GLU A 9 -14.75 -15.93 -7.66
C GLU A 9 -14.02 -16.73 -6.59
N THR A 10 -13.13 -17.64 -7.01
CA THR A 10 -12.29 -18.43 -6.10
C THR A 10 -11.33 -17.54 -5.32
N ALA A 11 -10.66 -16.61 -6.00
CA ALA A 11 -9.77 -15.63 -5.37
C ALA A 11 -10.51 -14.70 -4.41
N LEU A 12 -11.69 -14.21 -4.79
CA LEU A 12 -12.53 -13.39 -3.92
C LEU A 12 -12.99 -14.16 -2.68
N LYS A 13 -13.42 -15.42 -2.84
CA LYS A 13 -13.78 -16.28 -1.71
C LYS A 13 -12.59 -16.45 -0.77
N ARG A 14 -11.40 -16.76 -1.32
CA ARG A 14 -10.17 -16.91 -0.55
C ARG A 14 -9.79 -15.64 0.19
N HIS A 15 -9.80 -14.49 -0.47
CA HIS A 15 -9.57 -13.19 0.15
C HIS A 15 -10.52 -12.95 1.33
N ARG A 16 -11.82 -13.22 1.14
CA ARG A 16 -12.83 -13.08 2.19
C ARG A 16 -12.66 -14.04 3.37
N THR A 17 -12.16 -15.26 3.15
CA THR A 17 -12.01 -16.27 4.21
C THR A 17 -10.64 -16.22 4.93
N GLU A 18 -9.59 -15.85 4.20
CA GLU A 18 -8.20 -15.92 4.66
C GLU A 18 -7.60 -14.55 4.98
N GLU A 19 -7.88 -13.51 4.19
CA GLU A 19 -7.20 -12.20 4.34
C GLU A 19 -7.98 -11.19 5.18
N LEU A 20 -9.31 -11.09 4.98
CA LEU A 20 -10.14 -10.15 5.74
C LEU A 20 -10.09 -10.31 7.27
N PRO A 21 -9.97 -11.53 7.85
CA PRO A 21 -9.75 -11.68 9.28
C PRO A 21 -8.53 -10.92 9.84
N TYR A 22 -7.45 -10.81 9.04
CA TYR A 22 -6.26 -10.08 9.43
C TYR A 22 -6.44 -8.57 9.30
N LEU A 23 -7.13 -8.10 8.23
CA LEU A 23 -7.49 -6.68 8.10
C LEU A 23 -8.39 -6.22 9.26
N ALA A 24 -9.41 -7.01 9.61
CA ALA A 24 -10.26 -6.72 10.75
C ALA A 24 -9.44 -6.65 12.06
N SER A 25 -8.49 -7.56 12.26
CA SER A 25 -7.59 -7.56 13.42
C SER A 25 -6.71 -6.31 13.46
N PHE A 26 -6.13 -5.90 12.33
CA PHE A 26 -5.31 -4.69 12.23
C PHE A 26 -6.08 -3.44 12.65
N PHE A 27 -7.31 -3.25 12.13
CA PHE A 27 -8.11 -2.08 12.50
C PHE A 27 -8.57 -2.11 13.97
N ALA A 28 -8.87 -3.30 14.51
CA ALA A 28 -9.17 -3.44 15.94
C ALA A 28 -7.96 -3.05 16.82
N GLN A 29 -6.77 -3.53 16.47
CA GLN A 29 -5.53 -3.23 17.20
C GLN A 29 -5.13 -1.75 17.06
N ALA A 30 -5.31 -1.16 15.87
CA ALA A 30 -5.08 0.28 15.66
C ALA A 30 -6.03 1.13 16.52
N ALA A 31 -7.32 0.78 16.59
CA ALA A 31 -8.28 1.49 17.43
C ALA A 31 -7.89 1.42 18.92
N GLN A 32 -7.50 0.24 19.39
CA GLN A 32 -7.01 0.04 20.75
C GLN A 32 -5.74 0.86 21.02
N ALA A 33 -4.79 0.87 20.09
CA ALA A 33 -3.54 1.61 20.22
C ALA A 33 -3.79 3.13 20.35
N VAL A 34 -4.68 3.68 19.52
CA VAL A 34 -5.06 5.10 19.57
C VAL A 34 -5.82 5.42 20.86
N GLY A 35 -6.77 4.57 21.27
CA GLY A 35 -7.54 4.76 22.49
C GLY A 35 -6.69 4.72 23.77
N ALA A 36 -5.67 3.88 23.79
CA ALA A 36 -4.75 3.74 24.92
C ALA A 36 -3.52 4.68 24.86
N GLY A 37 -3.39 5.51 23.81
CA GLY A 37 -2.23 6.34 23.53
C GLY A 37 -1.14 5.61 22.74
N LEU A 38 -0.61 6.28 21.71
CA LEU A 38 0.44 5.75 20.85
C LEU A 38 1.81 5.87 21.54
N THR A 39 2.60 4.81 21.40
CA THR A 39 4.03 4.81 21.71
C THR A 39 4.77 4.36 20.47
N GLU A 40 6.07 4.64 20.40
CA GLU A 40 6.91 4.20 19.27
C GLU A 40 6.77 2.71 19.01
N ALA A 41 6.89 1.87 20.05
CA ALA A 41 6.70 0.42 19.93
C ALA A 41 5.32 0.00 19.38
N LYS A 42 4.24 0.71 19.74
CA LYS A 42 2.90 0.42 19.19
C LYS A 42 2.81 0.82 17.71
N VAL A 43 3.40 1.96 17.34
CA VAL A 43 3.43 2.41 15.95
C VAL A 43 4.27 1.46 15.10
N ASP A 44 5.43 1.05 15.59
CA ASP A 44 6.28 0.08 14.91
C ASP A 44 5.57 -1.25 14.70
N CYS A 45 4.87 -1.74 15.72
CA CYS A 45 4.06 -2.94 15.58
C CYS A 45 3.02 -2.78 14.47
N LEU A 46 2.27 -1.68 14.43
CA LEU A 46 1.28 -1.44 13.37
C LEU A 46 1.92 -1.38 11.99
N LEU A 47 3.13 -0.83 11.85
CA LEU A 47 3.84 -0.78 10.58
C LEU A 47 4.28 -2.17 10.11
N ASP A 48 4.77 -3.03 11.01
CA ASP A 48 5.16 -4.41 10.67
C ASP A 48 3.94 -5.26 10.29
N GLN A 49 2.83 -5.05 10.99
CA GLN A 49 1.56 -5.67 10.67
C GLN A 49 1.04 -5.24 9.31
N PHE A 50 1.14 -3.94 8.99
CA PHE A 50 0.77 -3.41 7.68
C PHE A 50 1.63 -4.00 6.56
N GLU A 51 2.95 -4.11 6.75
CA GLU A 51 3.83 -4.76 5.79
C GLU A 51 3.47 -6.24 5.58
N THR A 52 3.21 -6.96 6.68
CA THR A 52 2.74 -8.35 6.63
C THR A 52 1.45 -8.47 5.82
N LEU A 53 0.47 -7.60 6.09
CA LEU A 53 -0.79 -7.56 5.34
C LEU A 53 -0.56 -7.27 3.87
N TYR A 54 0.26 -6.27 3.54
CA TYR A 54 0.64 -5.93 2.16
C TYR A 54 1.17 -7.18 1.43
N ARG A 55 2.17 -7.85 1.99
CA ARG A 55 2.79 -9.04 1.37
C ARG A 55 1.79 -10.18 1.16
N ARG A 56 0.89 -10.42 2.11
CA ARG A 56 -0.15 -11.44 1.98
C ARG A 56 -1.12 -11.14 0.83
N HIS A 57 -1.61 -9.90 0.74
CA HIS A 57 -2.55 -9.49 -0.29
C HIS A 57 -1.91 -9.54 -1.68
N PHE A 58 -0.69 -9.04 -1.82
CA PHE A 58 0.02 -9.09 -3.10
C PHE A 58 0.40 -10.52 -3.49
N ARG A 59 0.72 -11.41 -2.55
CA ARG A 59 0.94 -12.83 -2.86
C ARG A 59 -0.34 -13.48 -3.40
N LEU A 60 -1.49 -13.24 -2.77
CA LEU A 60 -2.78 -13.72 -3.29
C LEU A 60 -3.10 -13.14 -4.67
N ALA A 61 -2.84 -11.84 -4.87
CA ALA A 61 -3.02 -11.17 -6.15
C ALA A 61 -2.11 -11.77 -7.24
N SER A 62 -0.85 -12.04 -6.95
CA SER A 62 0.11 -12.64 -7.89
C SER A 62 -0.32 -14.04 -8.33
N ILE A 63 -0.69 -14.90 -7.37
CA ILE A 63 -1.22 -16.25 -7.64
C ILE A 63 -2.48 -16.19 -8.53
N THR A 64 -3.34 -15.20 -8.27
CA THR A 64 -4.59 -15.01 -9.02
C THR A 64 -4.34 -14.46 -10.43
N ALA A 65 -3.46 -13.47 -10.55
CA ALA A 65 -3.20 -12.76 -11.80
C ALA A 65 -2.40 -13.60 -12.79
N ALA A 66 -1.47 -14.43 -12.32
CA ALA A 66 -0.57 -15.21 -13.16
C ALA A 66 -1.26 -16.05 -14.26
N PRO A 67 -2.27 -16.90 -13.98
CA PRO A 67 -2.98 -17.63 -15.03
C PRO A 67 -3.81 -16.73 -15.94
N LEU A 68 -4.30 -15.58 -15.46
CA LEU A 68 -5.00 -14.61 -16.30
C LEU A 68 -4.06 -13.97 -17.31
N LEU A 69 -2.87 -13.58 -16.85
CA LEU A 69 -1.80 -13.00 -17.66
C LEU A 69 -1.26 -14.01 -18.67
N ALA A 70 -1.06 -15.27 -18.27
CA ALA A 70 -0.67 -16.35 -19.18
C ALA A 70 -1.72 -16.63 -20.27
N SER A 71 -2.98 -16.30 -20.01
CA SER A 71 -4.09 -16.50 -20.97
C SER A 71 -4.30 -15.33 -21.93
N LEU A 72 -3.50 -14.27 -21.84
CA LEU A 72 -3.65 -13.10 -22.71
C LEU A 72 -3.31 -13.46 -24.16
N THR A 73 -4.16 -12.99 -25.06
CA THR A 73 -3.88 -13.02 -26.50
C THR A 73 -2.82 -11.97 -26.86
N PRO A 74 -2.10 -12.12 -28.01
CA PRO A 74 -1.15 -11.11 -28.46
C PRO A 74 -1.75 -9.69 -28.52
N ALA A 75 -2.97 -9.56 -29.02
CA ALA A 75 -3.67 -8.27 -29.07
C ALA A 75 -3.94 -7.66 -27.69
N GLN A 76 -4.18 -8.49 -26.66
CA GLN A 76 -4.34 -8.03 -25.28
C GLN A 76 -3.00 -7.64 -24.65
N VAL A 77 -1.92 -8.34 -25.00
CA VAL A 77 -0.55 -7.94 -24.58
C VAL A 77 -0.17 -6.61 -25.22
N ASP A 78 -0.51 -6.37 -26.49
CA ASP A 78 -0.28 -5.08 -27.15
C ASP A 78 -1.12 -3.96 -26.55
N ALA A 79 -2.38 -4.23 -26.19
CA ALA A 79 -3.22 -3.27 -25.48
C ALA A 79 -2.62 -2.92 -24.10
N LEU A 80 -2.13 -3.91 -23.36
CA LEU A 80 -1.44 -3.69 -22.08
C LEU A 80 -0.16 -2.86 -22.26
N ALA A 81 0.62 -3.16 -23.31
CA ALA A 81 1.84 -2.40 -23.63
C ALA A 81 1.53 -0.93 -23.91
N LYS A 82 0.45 -0.65 -24.63
CA LYS A 82 -0.02 0.72 -24.87
C LYS A 82 -0.38 1.44 -23.56
N THR A 83 -1.15 0.78 -22.69
CA THR A 83 -1.48 1.34 -21.37
C THR A 83 -0.23 1.66 -20.56
N PHE A 84 0.75 0.75 -20.52
CA PHE A 84 2.01 0.98 -19.82
C PHE A 84 2.83 2.14 -20.41
N ALA A 85 2.80 2.34 -21.73
CA ALA A 85 3.45 3.48 -22.37
C ALA A 85 2.79 4.82 -21.98
N GLU A 86 1.45 4.89 -21.97
CA GLU A 86 0.70 6.07 -21.52
C GLU A 86 1.01 6.40 -20.05
N GLU A 87 1.00 5.39 -19.18
CA GLU A 87 1.36 5.55 -17.76
C GLU A 87 2.83 5.97 -17.56
N HIS A 88 3.74 5.50 -18.42
CA HIS A 88 5.15 5.88 -18.40
C HIS A 88 5.34 7.36 -18.76
N GLU A 89 4.67 7.85 -19.80
CA GLU A 89 4.73 9.27 -20.19
C GLU A 89 4.26 10.18 -19.05
N GLU A 90 3.19 9.79 -18.36
CA GLU A 90 2.71 10.50 -17.18
C GLU A 90 3.72 10.51 -16.02
N ASP A 91 4.33 9.36 -15.73
CA ASP A 91 5.33 9.21 -14.68
C ASP A 91 6.60 10.02 -15.03
N ALA A 92 7.02 10.02 -16.29
CA ALA A 92 8.17 10.78 -16.79
C ALA A 92 7.96 12.31 -16.68
N ALA A 93 6.77 12.80 -17.06
CA ALA A 93 6.41 14.21 -16.88
C ALA A 93 6.43 14.63 -15.39
N LYS A 94 6.17 13.69 -14.49
CA LYS A 94 6.23 13.90 -13.04
C LYS A 94 7.64 13.69 -12.48
N ALA A 95 8.61 13.16 -13.21
CA ALA A 95 9.95 12.82 -12.69
C ALA A 95 10.99 13.95 -12.76
N THR A 96 10.71 15.03 -13.50
CA THR A 96 11.69 16.09 -13.77
C THR A 96 12.14 16.88 -12.53
N VAL A 97 13.28 17.56 -12.61
CA VAL A 97 13.80 18.41 -11.52
C VAL A 97 12.87 19.62 -11.31
N GLU A 98 12.36 20.20 -12.39
CA GLU A 98 11.40 21.31 -12.38
C GLU A 98 10.11 20.91 -11.65
N ALA A 99 9.69 19.66 -11.77
CA ALA A 99 8.53 19.13 -11.07
C ALA A 99 8.80 18.80 -9.59
N ALA A 100 10.04 18.79 -9.11
CA ALA A 100 10.40 18.38 -7.74
C ALA A 100 9.73 19.25 -6.66
N ALA A 101 9.80 20.57 -6.80
CA ALA A 101 9.15 21.49 -5.88
C ALA A 101 7.62 21.29 -5.86
N ARG A 102 7.02 21.05 -7.04
CA ARG A 102 5.60 20.74 -7.17
C ARG A 102 5.25 19.40 -6.50
N ARG A 103 6.07 18.36 -6.67
CA ARG A 103 5.90 17.06 -6.00
C ARG A 103 5.97 17.18 -4.49
N ALA A 104 6.95 17.92 -3.95
CA ALA A 104 7.06 18.16 -2.52
C ALA A 104 5.80 18.85 -1.96
N ARG A 105 5.31 19.90 -2.63
CA ARG A 105 4.06 20.58 -2.24
C ARG A 105 2.86 19.66 -2.28
N LYS A 106 2.69 18.92 -3.39
CA LYS A 106 1.59 17.97 -3.58
C LYS A 106 1.62 16.81 -2.59
N ARG A 107 2.81 16.38 -2.17
CA ARG A 107 2.98 15.36 -1.12
C ARG A 107 2.37 15.84 0.19
N ALA A 108 2.70 17.06 0.63
CA ALA A 108 2.13 17.62 1.85
C ALA A 108 0.62 17.80 1.76
N GLU A 109 0.10 18.34 0.64
CA GLU A 109 -1.34 18.48 0.37
C GLU A 109 -2.05 17.11 0.48
N ARG A 110 -1.51 16.07 -0.16
CA ARG A 110 -2.06 14.71 -0.12
C ARG A 110 -2.10 14.13 1.29
N TYR A 111 -1.05 14.33 2.10
CA TYR A 111 -1.06 13.87 3.49
C TYR A 111 -2.13 14.59 4.31
N VAL A 112 -2.30 15.91 4.12
CA VAL A 112 -3.38 16.67 4.77
C VAL A 112 -4.75 16.13 4.37
N ASP A 113 -5.00 15.89 3.09
CA ASP A 113 -6.28 15.39 2.61
C ASP A 113 -6.56 13.95 3.09
N ASN A 114 -5.55 13.09 3.08
CA ASN A 114 -5.65 11.73 3.62
C ASN A 114 -5.97 11.76 5.12
N LEU A 115 -5.27 12.61 5.90
CA LEU A 115 -5.55 12.76 7.32
C LEU A 115 -6.95 13.35 7.55
N ARG A 116 -7.43 14.26 6.69
CA ARG A 116 -8.79 14.80 6.82
C ARG A 116 -9.84 13.70 6.79
N TRP A 117 -9.66 12.69 5.94
CA TRP A 117 -10.54 11.53 5.95
C TRP A 117 -10.53 10.86 7.33
N TRP A 118 -9.36 10.57 7.89
CA TRP A 118 -9.20 9.86 9.16
C TRP A 118 -9.64 10.61 10.42
N ILE A 119 -9.23 11.88 10.56
CA ILE A 119 -9.37 12.64 11.81
C ILE A 119 -10.34 13.83 11.70
N GLY A 120 -10.92 14.08 10.53
CA GLY A 120 -11.72 15.28 10.28
C GLY A 120 -10.85 16.49 9.92
N ASP A 121 -11.38 17.70 9.96
CA ASP A 121 -10.61 18.88 9.58
C ASP A 121 -9.38 19.12 10.46
N LEU A 122 -8.24 19.39 9.82
CA LEU A 122 -6.99 19.66 10.51
C LEU A 122 -6.95 21.11 11.03
N SER A 123 -6.34 21.34 12.18
CA SER A 123 -6.01 22.69 12.67
C SER A 123 -4.84 23.32 11.88
N SER A 124 -4.56 24.61 12.09
CA SER A 124 -3.37 25.27 11.52
C SER A 124 -2.07 24.61 11.99
N GLU A 125 -2.01 24.25 13.28
CA GLU A 125 -0.91 23.52 13.91
C GLU A 125 -0.71 22.14 13.28
N GLN A 126 -1.78 21.33 13.18
CA GLN A 126 -1.73 20.00 12.57
C GLN A 126 -1.25 20.05 11.11
N ARG A 127 -1.75 21.02 10.33
CA ARG A 127 -1.24 21.25 8.96
C ARG A 127 0.23 21.67 8.93
N GLY A 128 0.68 22.43 9.94
CA GLY A 128 2.08 22.80 10.12
C GLY A 128 2.97 21.57 10.34
N LEU A 129 2.58 20.70 11.27
CA LEU A 129 3.26 19.44 11.57
C LEU A 129 3.38 18.55 10.33
N VAL A 130 2.26 18.34 9.61
CA VAL A 130 2.25 17.52 8.39
C VAL A 130 3.22 18.08 7.34
N ARG A 131 3.22 19.40 7.12
CA ARG A 131 4.15 20.04 6.15
C ARG A 131 5.60 19.92 6.58
N GLU A 132 5.90 20.09 7.86
CA GLU A 132 7.26 19.99 8.39
C GLU A 132 7.82 18.57 8.20
N ILE A 133 7.04 17.56 8.56
CA ILE A 133 7.46 16.15 8.48
C ILE A 133 7.56 15.70 7.02
N THR A 134 6.58 16.01 6.19
CA THR A 134 6.59 15.60 4.78
C THR A 134 7.71 16.25 3.94
N ARG A 135 8.27 17.37 4.39
CA ARG A 135 9.48 17.98 3.79
C ARG A 135 10.75 17.18 4.07
N ARG A 136 10.81 16.43 5.17
CA ARG A 136 11.95 15.57 5.53
C ARG A 136 11.94 14.22 4.81
N ILE A 137 10.80 13.85 4.21
CA ILE A 137 10.68 12.63 3.42
C ILE A 137 11.51 12.77 2.13
N PRO A 138 12.45 11.85 1.85
CA PRO A 138 13.20 11.85 0.61
C PRO A 138 12.28 11.81 -0.63
N ASP A 139 12.64 12.54 -1.69
CA ASP A 139 11.92 12.44 -2.96
C ASP A 139 12.36 11.21 -3.75
N THR A 140 11.73 10.07 -3.45
CA THR A 140 11.96 8.80 -4.14
C THR A 140 11.17 8.64 -5.44
N ALA A 141 10.32 9.61 -5.81
CA ALA A 141 9.39 9.46 -6.93
C ALA A 141 10.10 9.15 -8.26
N PRO A 142 11.18 9.87 -8.67
CA PRO A 142 11.87 9.56 -9.93
C PRO A 142 12.45 8.13 -9.97
N ALA A 143 13.10 7.69 -8.88
CA ALA A 143 13.66 6.35 -8.78
C ALA A 143 12.56 5.28 -8.78
N TRP A 144 11.43 5.55 -8.13
CA TRP A 144 10.28 4.65 -8.09
C TRP A 144 9.62 4.51 -9.47
N TYR A 145 9.51 5.60 -10.23
CA TYR A 145 8.99 5.58 -11.59
C TYR A 145 9.89 4.79 -12.55
N ALA A 146 11.21 4.97 -12.46
CA ALA A 146 12.17 4.20 -13.24
C ALA A 146 12.09 2.69 -12.92
N TYR A 147 12.07 2.33 -11.62
CA TYR A 147 11.91 0.95 -11.19
C TYR A 147 10.60 0.32 -11.66
N ARG A 148 9.49 1.05 -11.55
CA ARG A 148 8.20 0.57 -12.04
C ARG A 148 8.23 0.33 -13.55
N GLN A 149 8.88 1.20 -14.30
CA GLN A 149 9.00 1.06 -15.75
C GLN A 149 9.79 -0.19 -16.13
N SER A 150 10.94 -0.43 -15.50
CA SER A 150 11.75 -1.63 -15.82
C SER A 150 10.97 -2.93 -15.52
N GLN A 151 10.18 -2.95 -14.46
CA GLN A 151 9.35 -4.10 -14.11
C GLN A 151 8.18 -4.31 -15.08
N ARG A 152 7.56 -3.23 -15.56
CA ARG A 152 6.54 -3.28 -16.63
C ARG A 152 7.11 -3.84 -17.93
N GLU A 153 8.30 -3.39 -18.33
CA GLU A 153 9.00 -3.88 -19.52
C GLU A 153 9.36 -5.36 -19.41
N ALA A 154 9.89 -5.77 -18.26
CA ALA A 154 10.21 -7.17 -17.98
C ALA A 154 8.95 -8.07 -18.01
N LEU A 155 7.83 -7.59 -17.45
CA LEU A 155 6.55 -8.30 -17.55
C LEU A 155 6.11 -8.44 -19.01
N LEU A 156 6.16 -7.37 -19.81
CA LEU A 156 5.76 -7.43 -21.22
C LEU A 156 6.63 -8.40 -22.02
N ALA A 157 7.94 -8.43 -21.78
CA ALA A 157 8.84 -9.40 -22.41
C ALA A 157 8.42 -10.84 -22.06
N LEU A 158 8.21 -11.10 -20.77
CA LEU A 158 7.77 -12.42 -20.26
C LEU A 158 6.45 -12.88 -20.91
N LEU A 159 5.49 -11.96 -21.07
CA LEU A 159 4.20 -12.26 -21.72
C LEU A 159 4.35 -12.54 -23.22
N ARG A 160 5.21 -11.79 -23.93
CA ARG A 160 5.46 -11.97 -25.37
C ARG A 160 6.18 -13.28 -25.68
N GLU A 161 7.01 -13.76 -24.76
CA GLU A 161 7.67 -15.06 -24.84
C GLU A 161 6.72 -16.23 -24.58
N GLY A 162 5.46 -15.97 -24.20
CA GLY A 162 4.48 -17.01 -23.89
C GLY A 162 4.82 -17.76 -22.61
N ALA A 163 5.39 -17.07 -21.62
CA ALA A 163 5.78 -17.67 -20.35
C ALA A 163 4.60 -18.36 -19.65
N SER A 164 4.91 -19.44 -18.92
CA SER A 164 3.92 -20.17 -18.15
C SER A 164 3.36 -19.34 -17.00
N ALA A 165 2.16 -19.69 -16.52
CA ALA A 165 1.58 -19.07 -15.34
C ALA A 165 2.53 -19.14 -14.12
N ALA A 166 3.25 -20.25 -13.93
CA ALA A 166 4.19 -20.40 -12.83
C ALA A 166 5.37 -19.39 -12.91
N ALA A 167 5.90 -19.17 -14.12
CA ALA A 167 6.97 -18.18 -14.32
C ALA A 167 6.47 -16.74 -14.08
N ILE A 168 5.26 -16.42 -14.54
CA ILE A 168 4.63 -15.12 -14.30
C ILE A 168 4.34 -14.92 -12.80
N GLU A 169 3.85 -15.94 -12.10
CA GLU A 169 3.62 -15.88 -10.65
C GLU A 169 4.91 -15.57 -9.91
N GLN A 170 5.99 -16.29 -10.21
CA GLN A 170 7.29 -16.08 -9.58
C GLN A 170 7.81 -14.66 -9.84
N PHE A 171 7.68 -14.16 -11.07
CA PHE A 171 8.04 -12.79 -11.41
C PHE A 171 7.24 -11.77 -10.58
N LEU A 172 5.91 -11.91 -10.52
CA LEU A 172 5.04 -11.02 -9.75
C LEU A 172 5.31 -11.08 -8.24
N ILE A 173 5.66 -12.25 -7.70
CA ILE A 173 6.05 -12.40 -6.29
C ILE A 173 7.38 -11.66 -6.05
N SER A 174 8.39 -11.88 -6.90
CA SER A 174 9.67 -11.17 -6.80
C SER A 174 9.49 -9.65 -6.84
N TRP A 175 8.65 -9.16 -7.75
CA TRP A 175 8.40 -7.73 -7.93
C TRP A 175 7.53 -7.11 -6.82
N LEU A 176 6.36 -7.69 -6.54
CA LEU A 176 5.32 -7.04 -5.75
C LEU A 176 5.30 -7.46 -4.27
N VAL A 177 5.94 -8.58 -3.94
CA VAL A 177 5.93 -9.14 -2.59
C VAL A 177 7.31 -9.07 -1.97
N GLU A 178 8.33 -9.57 -2.67
CA GLU A 178 9.69 -9.73 -2.12
C GLU A 178 10.56 -8.51 -2.37
N PHE A 179 10.28 -7.75 -3.44
CA PHE A 179 11.05 -6.59 -3.88
C PHE A 179 12.53 -6.92 -4.11
N THR A 180 12.82 -8.09 -4.68
CA THR A 180 14.18 -8.64 -4.84
C THR A 180 15.13 -7.69 -5.58
N ASP A 181 14.61 -6.98 -6.59
CA ASP A 181 15.38 -6.08 -7.44
C ASP A 181 15.18 -4.60 -7.09
N LEU A 182 14.77 -4.29 -5.85
CA LEU A 182 14.55 -2.91 -5.43
C LEU A 182 15.88 -2.12 -5.48
N PRO A 183 15.94 -0.99 -6.23
CA PRO A 183 17.15 -0.18 -6.31
C PRO A 183 17.63 0.30 -4.93
N PRO A 184 18.95 0.42 -4.70
CA PRO A 184 19.50 0.91 -3.43
C PRO A 184 18.90 2.25 -2.99
N THR A 185 18.71 3.18 -3.94
CA THR A 185 18.08 4.48 -3.66
C THR A 185 16.68 4.41 -3.05
N LEU A 186 15.91 3.35 -3.34
CA LEU A 186 14.59 3.11 -2.78
C LEU A 186 14.68 2.32 -1.48
N ASN A 187 15.58 1.34 -1.42
CA ASN A 187 15.83 0.55 -0.22
C ASN A 187 16.33 1.41 0.95
N ASP A 188 17.32 2.26 0.69
CA ASP A 188 17.95 3.14 1.68
C ASP A 188 17.00 4.24 2.17
N ALA A 189 15.94 4.54 1.42
CA ALA A 189 14.92 5.49 1.81
C ALA A 189 13.87 4.91 2.79
N GLN A 190 13.76 3.58 2.90
CA GLN A 190 12.73 2.94 3.73
C GLN A 190 12.84 3.32 5.22
N PRO A 191 14.02 3.32 5.86
CA PRO A 191 14.13 3.73 7.27
C PRO A 191 13.68 5.18 7.49
N ALA A 192 14.05 6.09 6.59
CA ALA A 192 13.66 7.50 6.67
C ALA A 192 12.14 7.68 6.48
N LEU A 193 11.52 6.93 5.57
CA LEU A 193 10.07 6.92 5.36
C LEU A 193 9.33 6.38 6.59
N ARG A 194 9.81 5.27 7.15
CA ARG A 194 9.27 4.67 8.37
C ARG A 194 9.35 5.67 9.53
N GLN A 195 10.53 6.25 9.76
CA GLN A 195 10.73 7.23 10.83
C GLN A 195 9.84 8.47 10.67
N ALA A 196 9.69 8.98 9.44
CA ALA A 196 8.83 10.14 9.18
C ALA A 196 7.35 9.83 9.46
N PHE A 197 6.89 8.61 9.16
CA PHE A 197 5.52 8.21 9.47
C PHE A 197 5.31 8.00 10.98
N THR A 198 6.29 7.40 11.66
CA THR A 198 6.28 7.25 13.12
C THR A 198 6.26 8.62 13.82
N ASP A 199 7.13 9.55 13.42
CA ASP A 199 7.15 10.93 13.92
C ASP A 199 5.81 11.64 13.68
N LEU A 200 5.20 11.44 12.51
CA LEU A 200 3.89 12.00 12.19
C LEU A 200 2.82 11.52 13.15
N LEU A 201 2.71 10.20 13.38
CA LEU A 201 1.67 9.65 14.25
C LEU A 201 1.86 10.08 15.71
N LEU A 202 3.10 10.04 16.21
CA LEU A 202 3.40 10.39 17.60
C LEU A 202 3.21 11.89 17.89
N ARG A 203 3.54 12.77 16.94
CA ARG A 203 3.35 14.23 17.10
C ARG A 203 1.93 14.68 16.81
N LEU A 204 1.19 13.97 15.95
CA LEU A 204 -0.19 14.33 15.63
C LEU A 204 -1.15 13.93 16.75
N GLN A 205 -0.97 12.74 17.35
CA GLN A 205 -1.87 12.22 18.39
C GLN A 205 -2.14 13.21 19.56
N PRO A 206 -1.14 13.85 20.20
CA PRO A 206 -1.40 14.77 21.32
C PRO A 206 -2.11 16.07 20.89
N THR A 207 -2.14 16.40 19.60
CA THR A 207 -2.83 17.58 19.08
C THR A 207 -4.30 17.32 18.72
N LEU A 208 -4.75 16.06 18.78
CA LEU A 208 -6.13 15.71 18.44
C LEU A 208 -7.08 16.26 19.49
N SER A 209 -8.12 16.95 19.05
CA SER A 209 -9.25 17.24 19.94
C SER A 209 -9.97 15.95 20.30
N LYS A 210 -10.76 15.96 21.39
CA LYS A 210 -11.61 14.82 21.76
C LYS A 210 -12.47 14.34 20.60
N SER A 211 -13.07 15.26 19.84
CA SER A 211 -13.90 14.92 18.67
C SER A 211 -13.09 14.29 17.54
N GLN A 212 -11.87 14.78 17.27
CA GLN A 212 -10.99 14.17 16.25
C GLN A 212 -10.55 12.76 16.67
N GLN A 213 -10.23 12.56 17.96
CA GLN A 213 -9.85 11.26 18.50
C GLN A 213 -11.02 10.26 18.43
N GLU A 214 -12.23 10.66 18.83
CA GLU A 214 -13.44 9.84 18.73
C GLU A 214 -13.77 9.49 17.28
N HIS A 215 -13.65 10.45 16.35
CA HIS A 215 -13.87 10.22 14.92
C HIS A 215 -12.86 9.23 14.34
N PHE A 216 -11.58 9.36 14.72
CA PHE A 216 -10.54 8.44 14.24
C PHE A 216 -10.78 7.01 14.72
N ILE A 217 -11.03 6.83 16.03
CA ILE A 217 -11.36 5.52 16.61
C ILE A 217 -12.62 4.95 15.95
N GLY A 218 -13.68 5.76 15.81
CA GLY A 218 -14.93 5.33 15.18
C GLY A 218 -14.75 4.87 13.73
N ARG A 219 -13.84 5.47 12.97
CA ARG A 219 -13.49 5.00 11.62
C ARG A 219 -12.74 3.68 11.60
N LEU A 220 -11.76 3.51 12.50
CA LEU A 220 -11.01 2.26 12.63
C LEU A 220 -11.98 1.11 12.99
N GLU A 221 -12.83 1.31 13.98
CA GLU A 221 -13.87 0.34 14.35
C GLU A 221 -14.90 0.12 13.22
N GLY A 222 -15.21 1.15 12.45
CA GLY A 222 -16.06 1.06 11.26
C GLY A 222 -15.48 0.11 10.22
N LEU A 223 -14.22 0.31 9.86
CA LEU A 223 -13.50 -0.58 8.93
C LEU A 223 -13.39 -2.01 9.48
N GLN A 224 -13.08 -2.17 10.77
CA GLN A 224 -13.12 -3.49 11.42
C GLN A 224 -14.48 -4.17 11.19
N ARG A 225 -15.60 -3.47 11.49
CA ARG A 225 -16.95 -4.03 11.30
C ARG A 225 -17.24 -4.37 9.84
N ASP A 226 -16.83 -3.52 8.91
CA ASP A 226 -17.05 -3.77 7.48
C ASP A 226 -16.27 -4.99 7.00
N PHE A 227 -15.00 -5.12 7.37
CA PHE A 227 -14.21 -6.31 7.05
C PHE A 227 -14.71 -7.57 7.75
N MET A 228 -15.30 -7.47 8.94
CA MET A 228 -15.98 -8.60 9.58
C MET A 228 -17.24 -9.02 8.81
N ARG A 229 -18.07 -8.07 8.35
CA ARG A 229 -19.29 -8.35 7.56
C ARG A 229 -18.99 -8.95 6.19
N LEU A 230 -17.85 -8.61 5.62
CA LEU A 230 -17.39 -9.16 4.35
C LEU A 230 -16.77 -10.57 4.48
N GLN A 231 -16.74 -11.17 5.67
CA GLN A 231 -16.30 -12.55 5.84
C GLN A 231 -17.50 -13.52 5.78
N PRO A 232 -17.34 -14.74 5.22
CA PRO A 232 -18.36 -15.78 5.32
C PRO A 232 -18.56 -16.26 6.76
N ASN A 233 -17.46 -16.36 7.52
CA ASN A 233 -17.43 -16.72 8.94
C ASN A 233 -16.68 -15.63 9.71
N PRO A 234 -17.37 -14.59 10.23
CA PRO A 234 -16.73 -13.44 10.85
C PRO A 234 -15.84 -13.82 12.03
N ARG A 235 -14.54 -13.51 11.93
CA ARG A 235 -13.54 -13.77 12.96
C ARG A 235 -12.37 -12.77 12.85
N LEU A 236 -11.66 -12.61 13.95
CA LEU A 236 -10.32 -12.00 13.92
C LEU A 236 -9.27 -13.09 13.72
N ALA A 237 -8.18 -12.74 13.03
CA ALA A 237 -6.99 -13.57 12.98
C ALA A 237 -5.86 -12.98 13.83
N PRO A 238 -5.00 -13.81 14.45
CA PRO A 238 -3.87 -13.33 15.22
C PRO A 238 -2.89 -12.61 14.28
N LEU A 239 -2.62 -11.35 14.58
CA LEU A 239 -1.67 -10.52 13.85
C LEU A 239 -0.64 -10.04 14.85
N LEU A 240 0.57 -10.56 14.75
CA LEU A 240 1.67 -10.29 15.67
C LEU A 240 2.57 -9.21 15.08
N CYS A 241 3.20 -8.44 15.95
CA CYS A 241 4.34 -7.61 15.54
C CYS A 241 5.48 -8.56 15.12
N SER A 242 6.27 -8.15 14.13
CA SER A 242 7.56 -8.79 13.90
C SER A 242 8.42 -8.58 15.15
N ARG A 243 9.13 -9.62 15.61
CA ARG A 243 10.13 -9.40 16.65
C ARG A 243 11.18 -8.47 16.08
N PRO A 244 11.63 -7.44 16.81
CA PRO A 244 12.83 -6.72 16.40
C PRO A 244 13.96 -7.74 16.28
N GLY A 245 14.54 -7.83 15.08
CA GLY A 245 15.77 -8.58 14.83
C GLY A 245 16.97 -7.86 15.44
#